data_AF-A0A645BT85-F1
#
_entry.id   AF-A0A645BT85-F1
#
_cell.length_a   1.000
_cell.length_b   1.000
_cell.length_c   1.000
_cell.angle_alpha   90.00
_cell.angle_beta   90.00
_cell.angle_gamma   90.00
#
_symmetry.space_group_name_H-M   'P 1'
#
loop_
_entity.id
_entity.type
_entity.pdbx_description
1 polymer ?
#
loop_
_entity_poly.entity_id
_entity_poly.type
_entity_poly.pdbx_seq_one_letter_code
_entity_poly.pdbx_strand_id
1 'polypeptide(L)'
;MNLNKIIAVRTSKTIYRDGDLVIKVFDENYSKANVLNEALNHARVEETSLNIPKLMEVTMMDGKWAIVTEYIKGKTLAVLMQEHPEKMEEYLEFFVDLQMSVHAQKAPMLNKLKDKMSR
;
A
#
# COMPACT_ATOMS: atom_id res chain seq x y z
N MET A 1 -12.71 14.88 2.28
CA MET A 1 -12.63 13.40 2.24
C MET A 1 -14.01 12.82 2.40
N ASN A 2 -14.42 11.97 1.46
CA ASN A 2 -15.70 11.29 1.45
C ASN A 2 -15.51 9.79 1.75
N LEU A 3 -16.14 9.28 2.82
CA LEU A 3 -16.00 7.89 3.29
C LEU A 3 -17.16 6.98 2.83
N ASN A 4 -17.85 7.31 1.73
CA ASN A 4 -19.03 6.56 1.29
C ASN A 4 -18.70 5.26 0.55
N LYS A 5 -17.56 5.18 -0.15
CA LYS A 5 -17.20 4.01 -0.97
C LYS A 5 -16.13 3.16 -0.28
N ILE A 6 -16.58 2.15 0.45
CA ILE A 6 -15.69 1.13 1.03
C ILE A 6 -15.18 0.22 -0.10
N ILE A 7 -13.86 0.05 -0.17
CA ILE A 7 -13.22 -0.88 -1.11
C ILE A 7 -12.58 -2.08 -0.41
N ALA A 8 -12.32 -1.98 0.90
CA ALA A 8 -11.92 -3.12 1.73
C ALA A 8 -12.16 -2.85 3.22
N VAL A 9 -12.58 -3.88 3.95
CA VAL A 9 -12.65 -3.89 5.42
C VAL A 9 -11.64 -4.91 5.95
N ARG A 10 -10.92 -4.57 7.01
CA ARG A 10 -9.99 -5.46 7.73
C ARG A 10 -10.19 -5.25 9.23
N THR A 11 -9.66 -6.17 10.03
CA THR A 11 -9.84 -6.18 11.50
C THR A 11 -9.47 -4.87 12.20
N SER A 12 -8.50 -4.11 11.68
CA SER A 12 -7.93 -2.94 12.35
C SER A 12 -8.11 -1.61 11.60
N LYS A 13 -8.84 -1.65 10.47
CA LYS A 13 -8.84 -0.57 9.47
C LYS A 13 -9.90 -0.77 8.40
N THR A 14 -10.40 0.34 7.89
CA THR A 14 -11.28 0.38 6.72
C THR A 14 -10.65 1.23 5.62
N ILE A 15 -10.75 0.76 4.38
CA ILE A 15 -10.17 1.40 3.20
C ILE A 15 -11.31 1.92 2.33
N TYR A 16 -11.28 3.22 2.06
CA TYR A 16 -12.26 3.94 1.28
C TYR A 16 -11.64 4.47 0.00
N ARG A 17 -12.47 4.77 -1.00
CA ARG A 17 -12.10 5.50 -2.20
C ARG A 17 -12.86 6.81 -2.29
N ASP A 18 -12.13 7.90 -2.49
CA ASP A 18 -12.67 9.24 -2.73
C ASP A 18 -12.08 9.80 -4.03
N GLY A 19 -12.82 9.68 -5.15
CA GLY A 19 -12.31 10.03 -6.47
C GLY A 19 -11.05 9.25 -6.85
N ASP A 20 -9.94 9.98 -6.95
CA ASP A 20 -8.58 9.48 -7.27
C ASP A 20 -7.73 9.25 -6.02
N LEU A 21 -8.33 9.22 -4.83
CA LEU A 21 -7.68 8.96 -3.56
C LEU A 21 -8.15 7.64 -2.93
N VAL A 22 -7.25 7.01 -2.20
CA VAL A 22 -7.51 5.91 -1.28
C VAL A 22 -7.29 6.43 0.14
N ILE A 23 -8.28 6.23 1.00
CA ILE A 23 -8.22 6.65 2.41
C ILE A 23 -8.23 5.40 3.27
N LYS A 24 -7.10 5.12 3.92
CA LYS A 24 -6.96 4.02 4.88
C LYS A 24 -7.16 4.56 6.29
N VAL A 25 -8.34 4.36 6.85
CA VAL A 25 -8.70 4.79 8.21
C VAL A 25 -8.42 3.64 9.19
N PHE A 26 -7.65 3.92 10.23
CA PHE A 26 -7.32 2.97 11.29
C PHE A 26 -8.33 3.08 12.44
N ASP A 27 -8.48 2.03 13.23
CA ASP A 27 -9.35 2.08 14.41
C ASP A 27 -8.80 3.05 15.48
N GLU A 28 -9.67 3.53 16.37
CA GLU A 28 -9.35 4.56 17.39
C GLU A 28 -8.12 4.22 18.25
N ASN A 29 -7.98 2.94 18.63
CA ASN A 29 -6.90 2.48 19.50
C ASN A 29 -5.65 2.03 18.73
N TYR A 30 -5.60 2.27 17.42
CA TYR A 30 -4.44 1.88 16.62
C TYR A 30 -3.24 2.80 16.93
N SER A 31 -2.06 2.20 17.08
CA SER A 31 -0.86 2.92 17.47
C SER A 31 -0.50 4.03 16.48
N LYS A 32 -0.51 5.28 16.95
CA LYS A 32 -0.02 6.46 16.19
C LYS A 32 1.39 6.24 15.66
N ALA A 33 2.28 5.63 16.46
CA ALA A 33 3.65 5.34 16.03
C ALA A 33 3.68 4.38 14.83
N ASN A 34 2.79 3.38 14.80
CA ASN A 34 2.69 2.46 13.68
C ASN A 34 2.14 3.14 12.42
N VAL A 35 1.15 4.03 12.54
CA VAL A 35 0.63 4.82 11.41
C VAL A 35 1.74 5.69 10.81
N LEU A 36 2.43 6.48 11.65
CA LEU A 36 3.49 7.37 11.18
C LEU A 36 4.68 6.60 10.59
N ASN A 37 5.03 5.44 11.17
CA ASN A 37 6.07 4.58 10.61
C ASN A 37 5.67 3.96 9.26
N GLU A 38 4.38 3.65 9.06
CA GLU A 38 3.89 3.17 7.77
C GLU A 38 4.02 4.26 6.68
N ALA A 39 3.55 5.48 6.97
CA ALA A 39 3.69 6.61 6.06
C ALA A 39 5.16 6.96 5.78
N LEU A 40 6.02 6.95 6.79
CA LEU A 40 7.46 7.19 6.62
C LEU A 40 8.11 6.13 5.71
N ASN A 41 7.75 4.85 5.90
CA ASN A 41 8.25 3.79 5.03
C ASN A 41 7.79 3.98 3.59
N HIS A 42 6.53 4.39 3.38
CA HIS A 42 5.99 4.68 2.05
C HIS A 42 6.76 5.82 1.38
N ALA A 43 6.90 6.97 2.06
CA ALA A 43 7.62 8.13 1.56
C ALA A 43 9.08 7.81 1.17
N ARG A 44 9.75 6.96 1.95
CA ARG A 44 11.11 6.49 1.59
C ARG A 44 11.16 5.61 0.35
N VAL A 45 10.11 4.83 0.09
CA VAL A 45 10.04 3.98 -1.11
C VAL A 45 9.67 4.83 -2.34
N GLU A 46 9.00 5.97 -2.18
CA GLU A 46 8.75 6.91 -3.29
C GLU A 46 10.01 7.54 -3.87
N GLU A 47 11.09 7.61 -3.09
CA GLU A 47 12.40 8.09 -3.56
C GLU A 47 13.09 7.06 -4.50
N THR A 48 12.52 5.87 -4.67
CA THR A 48 13.03 4.83 -5.56
C THR A 48 12.42 4.94 -6.97
N SER A 49 12.84 4.09 -7.92
CA SER A 49 12.23 4.06 -9.25
C SER A 49 10.97 3.21 -9.35
N LEU A 50 10.42 2.74 -8.21
CA LEU A 50 9.23 1.90 -8.21
C LEU A 50 7.98 2.68 -8.58
N ASN A 51 7.16 2.08 -9.44
CA ASN A 51 5.86 2.59 -9.78
C ASN A 51 4.85 2.27 -8.67
N ILE A 52 4.79 3.15 -7.66
CA ILE A 52 3.90 3.03 -6.51
C ILE A 52 2.97 4.25 -6.41
N PRO A 53 1.80 4.13 -5.76
CA PRO A 53 0.93 5.28 -5.53
C PRO A 53 1.64 6.31 -4.65
N LYS A 54 1.43 7.61 -4.88
CA LYS A 54 1.96 8.64 -3.98
C LYS A 54 1.20 8.72 -2.66
N LEU A 55 1.92 9.02 -1.60
CA LEU A 55 1.48 9.39 -0.27
C LEU A 55 1.08 10.86 -0.32
N MET A 56 -0.21 11.12 -0.11
CA MET A 56 -0.75 12.48 -0.20
C MET A 56 -0.75 13.16 1.16
N GLU A 57 -1.15 12.44 2.21
CA GLU A 57 -1.20 12.99 3.57
C GLU A 57 -1.37 11.92 4.64
N VAL A 58 -1.03 12.29 5.87
CA VAL A 58 -1.39 11.59 7.10
C VAL A 58 -2.25 12.53 7.93
N THR A 59 -3.47 12.13 8.23
CA THR A 59 -4.47 13.01 8.86
C THR A 59 -5.25 12.29 9.95
N MET A 60 -6.15 13.01 10.63
CA MET A 60 -7.14 12.46 11.53
C MET A 60 -8.55 12.79 11.04
N MET A 61 -9.46 11.83 11.13
CA MET A 61 -10.88 11.96 10.81
C MET A 61 -11.68 11.34 11.95
N ASP A 62 -12.59 12.09 12.57
CA ASP A 62 -13.44 11.59 13.66
C ASP A 62 -12.66 10.88 14.78
N GLY A 63 -11.49 11.45 15.15
CA GLY A 63 -10.61 10.88 16.17
C GLY A 63 -9.77 9.67 15.72
N LYS A 64 -9.95 9.19 14.49
CA LYS A 64 -9.20 8.07 13.90
C LYS A 64 -8.07 8.57 13.01
N TRP A 65 -6.92 7.92 13.09
CA TRP A 65 -5.82 8.18 12.16
C TRP A 65 -6.15 7.66 10.76
N ALA A 66 -5.68 8.37 9.73
CA ALA A 66 -5.80 7.96 8.35
C ALA A 66 -4.52 8.24 7.54
N ILE A 67 -4.24 7.36 6.58
CA ILE A 67 -3.23 7.58 5.53
C ILE A 67 -3.97 7.70 4.20
N VAL A 68 -3.62 8.71 3.41
CA VAL A 68 -4.21 8.95 2.10
C VAL A 68 -3.16 8.77 1.01
N THR A 69 -3.51 8.01 -0.03
CA THR A 69 -2.66 7.76 -1.18
C THR A 69 -3.41 7.96 -2.49
N GLU A 70 -2.70 8.03 -3.62
CA GLU A 70 -3.32 7.95 -4.94
C GLU A 70 -4.07 6.60 -5.12
N TYR A 71 -5.19 6.64 -5.83
CA TYR A 71 -5.91 5.46 -6.28
C TYR A 71 -5.38 4.99 -7.63
N ILE A 72 -4.91 3.75 -7.68
CA ILE A 72 -4.46 3.12 -8.92
C ILE A 72 -5.60 2.24 -9.47
N LYS A 73 -6.12 2.63 -10.63
CA LYS A 73 -7.14 1.87 -11.35
C LYS A 73 -6.50 0.66 -12.03
N GLY A 74 -7.01 -0.54 -11.76
CA GLY A 74 -6.57 -1.76 -12.44
C GLY A 74 -7.08 -3.02 -11.75
N LYS A 75 -6.76 -4.17 -12.33
CA LYS A 75 -6.92 -5.48 -11.70
C LYS A 75 -5.59 -5.92 -11.10
N THR A 76 -5.64 -6.69 -10.02
CA THR A 76 -4.42 -7.29 -9.48
C THR A 76 -3.93 -8.38 -10.41
N LEU A 77 -2.63 -8.66 -10.39
CA LEU A 77 -2.04 -9.72 -11.20
C LEU A 77 -2.67 -11.10 -10.90
N ALA A 78 -3.01 -11.35 -9.64
CA ALA A 78 -3.72 -12.57 -9.24
C ALA A 78 -5.11 -12.71 -9.90
N VAL A 79 -5.87 -11.60 -10.01
CA VAL A 79 -7.17 -11.62 -10.71
C VAL A 79 -6.96 -11.86 -12.21
N LEU A 80 -5.94 -11.24 -12.82
CA LEU A 80 -5.61 -11.48 -14.23
C LEU A 80 -5.25 -12.95 -14.49
N MET A 81 -4.43 -13.55 -13.63
CA MET A 81 -4.08 -14.98 -13.69
C MET A 81 -5.31 -15.89 -13.56
N GLN A 82 -6.29 -15.51 -12.74
CA GLN A 82 -7.53 -16.28 -12.57
C GLN A 82 -8.46 -16.15 -13.77
N GLU A 83 -8.59 -14.94 -14.34
CA GLU A 83 -9.45 -14.67 -15.50
C GLU A 83 -8.88 -15.19 -16.83
N HIS A 84 -7.55 -15.25 -16.92
CA HIS A 84 -6.80 -15.64 -18.12
C HIS A 84 -5.77 -16.73 -17.79
N PRO A 85 -6.20 -17.96 -17.44
CA PRO A 85 -5.28 -19.05 -17.12
C PRO A 85 -4.35 -19.42 -18.29
N GLU A 86 -4.75 -19.13 -19.53
CA GLU A 86 -3.91 -19.29 -20.74
C GLU A 86 -2.69 -18.37 -20.76
N LYS A 87 -2.70 -17.30 -19.95
CA LYS A 87 -1.59 -16.33 -19.81
C LYS A 87 -0.80 -16.49 -18.52
N MET A 88 -0.97 -17.60 -17.80
CA MET A 88 -0.32 -17.80 -16.51
C MET A 88 1.20 -17.64 -16.58
N GLU A 89 1.85 -18.21 -17.61
CA GLU A 89 3.30 -18.11 -17.78
C GLU A 89 3.75 -16.66 -17.98
N GLU A 90 3.07 -15.90 -18.85
CA GLU A 90 3.34 -14.47 -19.08
C GLU A 90 3.22 -13.66 -17.79
N TYR A 91 2.18 -13.90 -17.00
CA TYR A 91 1.96 -13.19 -15.74
C TYR A 91 2.93 -13.60 -14.64
N LEU A 92 3.38 -14.86 -14.61
CA LEU A 92 4.39 -15.32 -13.67
C LEU A 92 5.76 -14.69 -14.00
N GLU A 93 6.12 -14.59 -15.28
CA GLU A 93 7.35 -13.89 -15.69
C GLU A 93 7.29 -12.42 -15.25
N PHE A 94 6.18 -11.73 -15.55
CA PHE A 94 5.98 -10.35 -15.10
C PHE A 94 6.04 -10.20 -13.57
N PHE A 95 5.50 -11.15 -12.81
CA PHE A 95 5.60 -11.17 -11.36
C PHE A 95 7.05 -11.26 -10.90
N VAL A 96 7.84 -12.15 -11.48
CA VAL A 96 9.26 -12.34 -11.17
C VAL A 96 10.06 -11.07 -11.49
N ASP A 97 9.87 -10.49 -12.67
CA ASP A 97 10.50 -9.22 -13.08
C ASP A 97 10.19 -8.08 -12.10
N LEU A 98 8.93 -7.99 -11.67
CA LEU A 98 8.51 -7.00 -10.67
C LEU A 98 9.24 -7.21 -9.34
N GLN A 99 9.35 -8.45 -8.86
CA GLN A 99 10.10 -8.77 -7.63
C GLN A 99 11.58 -8.40 -7.76
N MET A 100 12.21 -8.71 -8.90
CA MET A 100 13.60 -8.34 -9.18
C MET A 100 13.80 -6.82 -9.16
N SER A 101 12.89 -6.07 -9.80
CA SER A 101 12.89 -4.60 -9.79
C SER A 101 12.81 -4.03 -8.37
N VAL A 102 11.92 -4.58 -7.52
CA VAL A 102 11.80 -4.20 -6.11
C VAL A 102 13.09 -4.44 -5.34
N HIS A 103 13.69 -5.63 -5.48
CA HIS A 103 14.92 -5.99 -4.77
C HIS A 103 16.17 -5.26 -5.27
N ALA A 104 16.16 -4.72 -6.49
CA ALA A 104 17.26 -3.91 -7.02
C ALA A 104 17.31 -2.49 -6.41
N GLN A 105 16.20 -2.00 -5.83
CA GLN A 105 16.15 -0.66 -5.26
C GLN A 105 16.98 -0.54 -3.99
N LYS A 106 17.50 0.66 -3.74
CA LYS A 106 18.19 1.01 -2.49
C LYS A 106 17.36 2.03 -1.72
N ALA A 107 17.02 1.71 -0.47
CA ALA A 107 16.39 2.63 0.47
C ALA A 107 17.13 2.54 1.83
N PRO A 108 18.30 3.18 1.98
CA PRO A 108 19.20 2.97 3.14
C PRO A 108 18.56 3.28 4.49
N MET A 109 17.62 4.22 4.52
CA MET A 109 16.93 4.64 5.74
C MET A 109 15.74 3.74 6.08
N LEU A 110 15.34 2.81 5.20
CA LEU A 110 14.25 1.88 5.47
C LEU A 110 14.69 0.85 6.52
N ASN A 111 13.82 0.58 7.49
CA ASN A 111 14.12 -0.40 8.54
C ASN A 111 14.37 -1.78 7.94
N LYS A 112 15.40 -2.47 8.43
CA LYS A 112 15.72 -3.83 7.98
C LYS A 112 14.57 -4.78 8.34
N LEU A 113 14.17 -5.60 7.38
CA LEU A 113 13.11 -6.59 7.58
C LEU A 113 13.45 -7.56 8.73
N LYS A 114 14.71 -7.99 8.83
CA LYS A 114 15.21 -8.86 9.91
C LYS A 114 14.91 -8.27 11.30
N ASP A 115 15.20 -6.99 11.49
CA ASP A 115 15.03 -6.33 12.79
C ASP A 115 13.54 -6.17 13.13
N LYS A 116 12.67 -6.02 12.12
CA LYS A 116 11.22 -5.98 12.30
C LYS A 116 10.65 -7.35 12.71
N MET A 117 11.18 -8.44 12.16
CA MET A 117 10.68 -9.80 12.42
C MET A 117 11.15 -10.39 13.77
N SER A 118 12.15 -9.78 14.39
CA SER A 118 12.68 -10.19 15.71
C SER A 118 12.06 -9.44 16.90
N ARG A 119 11.11 -8.54 16.66
CA ARG A 119 10.38 -7.79 17.69
C ARG A 119 9.08 -8.49 18.03
#